data_AF-A0A2H0KDV6-F1
#
_entry.id   AF-A0A2H0KDV6-F1
#
_cell.length_a   1.000
_cell.length_b   1.000
_cell.length_c   1.000
_cell.angle_alpha   90.00
_cell.angle_beta   90.00
_cell.angle_gamma   90.00
#
_symmetry.space_group_name_H-M   'P 1'
#
loop_
_entity.id
_entity.type
_entity.pdbx_description
1 polymer ?
#
loop_
_entity_poly.entity_id
_entity_poly.type
_entity_poly.pdbx_seq_one_letter_code
_entity_poly.pdbx_strand_id
1 'polypeptide(L)'
;MRFVPANLVLYFFLVTLGVGGFFFTTVWPEPKGFYLFILLAGLGGLGVALYIYYTKRHHAQLVCPVGSDCNVVVNSRYSVFLGVHLEYWGMLYYAMVLSSYGTLLLAPHLFTKLILSSLVLLSTFGFFFSLYLLFIQAFILRQWCIWCLLSATLSIAIFITSLVSAPEAMTLLAGISTTIGIVHSLGFIFGMGGATALLFLFGKCLRDGKIDEGELTALKGLSELIWLGIALSLASQIAHYVANATTLATSGPFITQTVALFATAVTTAITMIIFEPVLSLIPFSDVGGEVAPSPFKPLRKPLFITLAVMLTSWYVALAMSYLHLDNIAQTLAVYGAVLVLMIALSLLVEQRLRKARHKL
;
A
#
# COMPACT_ATOMS: atom_id res chain seq x y z
N MET A 1 -22.70 3.04 16.56
CA MET A 1 -21.50 3.38 15.76
C MET A 1 -20.25 2.70 16.33
N ARG A 2 -20.17 1.36 16.28
CA ARG A 2 -18.96 0.58 16.60
C ARG A 2 -18.64 -0.27 15.36
N PHE A 3 -18.23 0.39 14.27
CA PHE A 3 -18.13 -0.26 12.96
C PHE A 3 -16.70 -0.41 12.44
N VAL A 4 -15.69 0.06 13.17
CA VAL A 4 -14.28 -0.09 12.77
C VAL A 4 -13.55 -0.87 13.86
N PRO A 5 -13.19 -2.14 13.64
CA PRO A 5 -12.39 -2.88 14.61
C PRO A 5 -11.03 -2.19 14.78
N ALA A 6 -10.47 -2.17 16.00
CA ALA A 6 -9.20 -1.51 16.30
C ALA A 6 -8.05 -1.97 15.38
N ASN A 7 -8.12 -3.22 14.93
CA ASN A 7 -7.20 -3.86 14.00
C ASN A 7 -7.16 -3.16 12.63
N LEU A 8 -8.30 -2.61 12.20
CA LEU A 8 -8.44 -1.89 10.93
C LEU A 8 -7.76 -0.50 11.01
N VAL A 9 -7.87 0.15 12.17
CA VAL A 9 -7.18 1.43 12.46
C VAL A 9 -5.68 1.21 12.52
N LEU A 10 -5.24 0.11 13.16
CA LEU A 10 -3.84 -0.28 13.20
C LEU A 10 -3.28 -0.54 11.79
N TYR A 11 -4.01 -1.28 10.95
CA TYR A 11 -3.60 -1.50 9.55
C TYR A 11 -3.44 -0.17 8.79
N PHE A 12 -4.42 0.72 8.88
CA PHE A 12 -4.35 2.05 8.25
C PHE A 12 -3.15 2.86 8.74
N PHE A 13 -2.92 2.87 10.05
CA PHE A 13 -1.78 3.54 10.66
C PHE A 13 -0.44 2.98 10.15
N LEU A 14 -0.31 1.65 10.05
CA LEU A 14 0.92 1.00 9.59
C LEU A 14 1.19 1.25 8.10
N VAL A 15 0.15 1.23 7.26
CA VAL A 15 0.23 1.60 5.84
C VAL A 15 0.66 3.05 5.69
N THR A 16 0.01 3.97 6.40
CA THR A 16 0.31 5.41 6.30
C THR A 16 1.71 5.72 6.81
N LEU A 17 2.17 5.04 7.86
CA LEU A 17 3.52 5.17 8.38
C LEU A 17 4.56 4.61 7.40
N GLY A 18 4.29 3.45 6.78
CA GLY A 18 5.15 2.86 5.76
C GLY A 18 5.28 3.73 4.50
N VAL A 19 4.17 4.06 3.85
CA VAL A 19 4.19 4.87 2.62
C VAL A 19 4.58 6.32 2.91
N GLY A 20 4.13 6.88 4.04
CA GLY A 20 4.49 8.22 4.48
C GLY A 20 5.96 8.36 4.85
N GLY A 21 6.58 7.30 5.37
CA GLY A 21 8.03 7.30 5.63
C GLY A 21 8.85 7.52 4.36
N PHE A 22 8.42 6.99 3.21
CA PHE A 22 9.10 7.22 1.94
C PHE A 22 8.96 8.66 1.46
N PHE A 23 7.82 9.30 1.75
CA PHE A 23 7.66 10.74 1.50
C PHE A 23 8.65 11.59 2.31
N PHE A 24 9.01 11.17 3.53
CA PHE A 24 10.02 11.87 4.31
C PHE A 24 11.43 11.77 3.71
N THR A 25 11.79 10.67 3.05
CA THR A 25 13.11 10.56 2.40
C THR A 25 13.24 11.48 1.20
N THR A 26 12.17 11.67 0.43
CA THR A 26 12.20 12.51 -0.77
C THR A 26 12.31 14.00 -0.43
N VAL A 27 11.73 14.42 0.70
CA VAL A 27 11.85 15.81 1.20
C VAL A 27 13.23 16.08 1.83
N TRP A 28 13.87 15.07 2.43
CA TRP A 28 15.17 15.17 3.08
C TRP A 28 16.18 14.17 2.48
N PRO A 29 16.81 14.47 1.33
CA PRO A 29 17.71 13.54 0.61
C PRO A 29 19.04 13.24 1.31
N GLU A 30 19.22 13.66 2.56
CA GLU A 30 20.41 13.32 3.34
C GLU A 30 20.44 11.82 3.69
N PRO A 31 21.63 11.22 3.92
CA PRO A 31 21.76 9.83 4.38
C PRO A 31 20.90 9.53 5.62
N LYS A 32 20.69 10.53 6.48
CA LYS A 32 19.83 10.45 7.67
C LYS A 32 18.36 10.20 7.32
N GLY A 33 17.86 10.76 6.21
CA GLY A 33 16.49 10.57 5.75
C GLY A 33 16.21 9.10 5.41
N PHE A 34 17.13 8.46 4.69
CA PHE A 34 17.05 7.03 4.38
C PHE A 34 17.06 6.15 5.64
N TYR A 35 17.90 6.46 6.62
CA TYR A 35 17.94 5.73 7.90
C TYR A 35 16.66 5.92 8.72
N LEU A 36 16.09 7.14 8.72
CA LEU A 36 14.82 7.41 9.37
C LEU A 36 13.68 6.59 8.74
N PHE A 37 13.65 6.48 7.41
CA PHE A 37 12.69 5.62 6.73
C PHE A 37 12.82 4.15 7.11
N ILE A 38 14.05 3.62 7.13
CA ILE A 38 14.28 2.23 7.55
C ILE A 38 13.79 2.02 8.99
N LEU A 39 14.01 2.99 9.88
CA LEU A 39 13.53 2.94 11.26
C LEU A 39 12.00 2.93 11.31
N LEU A 40 11.33 3.83 10.59
CA LEU A 40 9.87 3.88 10.52
C LEU A 40 9.28 2.60 9.91
N ALA A 41 9.87 2.09 8.83
CA ALA A 41 9.48 0.83 8.22
C ALA A 41 9.70 -0.36 9.17
N GLY A 42 10.79 -0.35 9.94
CA GLY A 42 11.07 -1.32 10.99
C GLY A 42 10.04 -1.28 12.13
N LEU A 43 9.62 -0.09 12.57
CA LEU A 43 8.56 0.09 13.56
C LEU A 43 7.23 -0.47 13.04
N GLY A 44 6.92 -0.16 11.78
CA GLY A 44 5.75 -0.70 11.10
C GLY A 44 5.77 -2.22 11.04
N GLY A 45 6.89 -2.80 10.61
CA GLY A 45 7.07 -4.25 10.50
C GLY A 45 6.97 -4.95 11.86
N LEU A 46 7.57 -4.36 12.91
CA LEU A 46 7.46 -4.87 14.27
C LEU A 46 6.00 -4.82 14.76
N GLY A 47 5.27 -3.74 14.46
CA GLY A 47 3.85 -3.63 14.76
C GLY A 47 3.00 -4.71 14.10
N VAL A 48 3.27 -5.02 12.82
CA VAL A 48 2.61 -6.13 12.10
C VAL A 48 2.92 -7.48 12.77
N ALA A 49 4.19 -7.75 13.09
CA ALA A 49 4.60 -9.01 13.68
C ALA A 49 4.00 -9.22 15.09
N LEU A 50 4.00 -8.16 15.92
CA LEU A 50 3.37 -8.14 17.24
C LEU A 50 1.85 -8.36 17.16
N TYR A 51 1.20 -7.75 16.17
CA TYR A 51 -0.23 -7.92 15.96
C TYR A 51 -0.59 -9.37 15.59
N ILE A 52 0.16 -9.99 14.68
CA ILE A 52 -0.02 -11.40 14.32
C ILE A 52 0.22 -12.30 15.55
N TYR A 53 1.32 -12.05 16.28
CA TYR A 53 1.65 -12.77 17.51
C TYR A 53 0.52 -12.70 18.54
N TYR A 54 0.05 -11.49 18.86
CA TYR A 54 -1.02 -11.28 19.83
C TYR A 54 -2.31 -11.98 19.40
N THR A 55 -2.69 -11.83 18.14
CA THR A 55 -3.93 -12.42 17.60
C THR A 55 -3.89 -13.95 17.67
N LYS A 56 -2.77 -14.57 17.27
CA LYS A 56 -2.56 -16.02 17.38
C LYS A 56 -2.59 -16.51 18.83
N ARG A 57 -1.91 -15.80 19.73
CA ARG A 57 -1.82 -16.20 21.14
C ARG A 57 -3.19 -16.18 21.83
N HIS A 58 -4.08 -15.29 21.42
CA HIS A 58 -5.44 -15.19 21.94
C HIS A 58 -6.46 -16.04 21.17
N HIS A 59 -6.03 -16.90 20.24
CA HIS A 59 -6.90 -17.71 19.38
C HIS A 59 -7.99 -16.90 18.67
N ALA A 60 -7.72 -15.62 18.43
CA ALA A 60 -8.63 -14.72 17.74
C ALA A 60 -8.48 -14.87 16.22
N GLN A 61 -9.55 -14.61 15.48
CA GLN A 61 -9.52 -14.62 14.02
C GLN A 61 -8.88 -13.34 13.50
N LEU A 62 -7.89 -13.47 12.61
CA LEU A 62 -7.31 -12.35 11.88
C LEU A 62 -8.37 -11.77 10.94
N VAL A 63 -8.70 -10.49 11.16
CA VAL A 63 -9.54 -9.75 10.24
C VAL A 63 -8.69 -9.34 9.02
N CYS A 64 -9.05 -9.89 7.87
CA CYS A 64 -8.50 -9.51 6.58
C CYS A 64 -9.49 -8.52 5.94
N PRO A 65 -9.10 -7.26 5.67
CA PRO A 65 -10.04 -6.26 5.16
C PRO A 65 -10.48 -6.54 3.71
N VAL A 66 -9.70 -7.33 2.95
CA VAL A 66 -10.03 -7.80 1.58
C VAL A 66 -11.06 -8.95 1.60
N GLY A 67 -11.47 -9.40 2.79
CA GLY A 67 -12.35 -10.56 2.94
C GLY A 67 -11.76 -11.88 2.41
N SER A 68 -10.44 -11.99 2.27
CA SER A 68 -9.69 -13.24 2.14
C SER A 68 -9.44 -13.87 3.53
N ASP A 69 -9.14 -15.17 3.60
CA ASP A 69 -8.88 -15.82 4.89
C ASP A 69 -7.39 -15.76 5.28
N CYS A 70 -7.01 -14.63 5.88
CA CYS A 70 -5.70 -14.43 6.49
C CYS A 70 -5.31 -15.57 7.46
N ASN A 71 -6.27 -16.25 8.10
CA ASN A 71 -5.99 -17.32 9.09
C ASN A 71 -5.47 -18.59 8.42
N VAL A 72 -5.90 -18.89 7.20
CA VAL A 72 -5.39 -20.03 6.41
C VAL A 72 -3.90 -19.89 6.18
N VAL A 73 -3.44 -18.67 5.86
CA VAL A 73 -2.03 -18.38 5.61
C VAL A 73 -1.22 -18.46 6.91
N VAL A 74 -1.72 -17.79 7.95
CA VAL A 74 -0.98 -17.59 9.20
C VAL A 74 -0.93 -18.84 10.07
N ASN A 75 -1.86 -19.80 9.90
CA ASN A 75 -1.83 -21.12 10.54
C ASN A 75 -1.35 -22.24 9.60
N SER A 76 -0.86 -21.90 8.39
CA SER A 76 -0.38 -22.90 7.43
C SER A 76 0.90 -23.59 7.93
N ARG A 77 1.24 -24.74 7.33
CA ARG A 77 2.53 -25.42 7.56
C ARG A 77 3.76 -24.55 7.27
N TYR A 78 3.60 -23.52 6.44
CA TYR A 78 4.67 -22.58 6.08
C TYR A 78 4.84 -21.47 7.10
N SER A 79 3.92 -21.35 8.07
CA SER A 79 4.00 -20.37 9.17
C SER A 79 4.99 -20.76 10.27
N VAL A 80 5.66 -21.92 10.14
CA VAL A 80 6.67 -22.43 11.05
C VAL A 80 7.97 -22.61 10.29
N PHE A 81 9.03 -21.94 10.74
CA PHE A 81 10.37 -22.03 10.20
C PHE A 81 11.35 -22.47 11.30
N LEU A 82 12.06 -23.57 11.07
CA LEU A 82 12.96 -24.19 12.05
C LEU A 82 12.27 -24.51 13.40
N GLY A 83 11.01 -24.94 13.36
CA GLY A 83 10.22 -25.26 14.56
C GLY A 83 9.69 -24.04 15.32
N VAL A 84 9.99 -22.82 14.88
CA VAL A 84 9.53 -21.57 15.48
C VAL A 84 8.56 -20.86 14.54
N HIS A 85 7.49 -20.28 15.08
CA HIS A 85 6.52 -19.55 14.26
C HIS A 85 7.13 -18.28 13.66
N LEU A 86 6.72 -17.95 12.44
CA LEU A 86 7.25 -16.81 11.66
C LEU A 86 7.14 -15.47 12.38
N GLU A 87 6.09 -15.24 13.17
CA GLU A 87 5.92 -13.98 13.91
C GLU A 87 7.10 -13.67 14.84
N TYR A 88 7.73 -14.67 15.45
CA TYR A 88 8.92 -14.47 16.30
C TYR A 88 10.15 -14.08 15.47
N TRP A 89 10.34 -14.73 14.32
CA TRP A 89 11.42 -14.37 13.39
C TRP A 89 11.24 -12.95 12.84
N GLY A 90 10.00 -12.56 12.54
CA GLY A 90 9.66 -11.19 12.15
C GLY A 90 9.97 -10.18 13.26
N MET A 91 9.53 -10.46 14.49
CA MET A 91 9.84 -9.61 15.65
C MET A 91 11.35 -9.45 15.86
N LEU A 92 12.11 -10.54 15.78
CA LEU A 92 13.56 -10.52 15.92
C LEU A 92 14.22 -9.67 14.82
N TYR A 93 13.86 -9.91 13.56
CA TYR A 93 14.38 -9.18 12.42
C TYR A 93 14.12 -7.67 12.54
N TYR A 94 12.86 -7.26 12.79
CA TYR A 94 12.52 -5.85 12.89
C TYR A 94 13.13 -5.18 14.13
N ALA A 95 13.27 -5.90 15.25
CA ALA A 95 13.98 -5.39 16.42
C ALA A 95 15.48 -5.16 16.14
N MET A 96 16.13 -6.05 15.38
CA MET A 96 17.52 -5.86 14.95
C MET A 96 17.65 -4.65 14.01
N VAL A 97 16.73 -4.48 13.07
CA VAL A 97 16.70 -3.29 12.19
C VAL A 97 16.52 -2.01 13.01
N LEU A 98 15.59 -1.99 13.97
CA LEU A 98 15.33 -0.81 14.79
C LEU A 98 16.51 -0.42 15.68
N SER A 99 17.10 -1.38 16.37
CA SER A 99 18.24 -1.14 17.26
C SER A 99 19.46 -0.66 16.48
N SER A 100 19.77 -1.29 15.35
CA SER A 100 20.92 -0.92 14.51
C SER A 100 20.78 0.45 13.87
N TYR A 101 19.68 0.71 13.15
CA TYR A 101 19.48 2.00 12.48
C TYR A 101 19.17 3.13 13.47
N GLY A 102 18.56 2.84 14.62
CA GLY A 102 18.42 3.80 15.71
C GLY A 102 19.78 4.22 16.28
N THR A 103 20.68 3.26 16.53
CA THR A 103 22.04 3.57 16.98
C THR A 103 22.83 4.32 15.91
N LEU A 104 22.63 4.01 14.63
CA LEU A 104 23.28 4.69 13.50
C LEU A 104 22.89 6.17 13.42
N LEU A 105 21.63 6.51 13.75
CA LEU A 105 21.14 7.90 13.82
C LEU A 105 21.73 8.67 15.00
N LEU A 106 21.87 8.03 16.17
CA LEU A 106 22.33 8.66 17.41
C LEU A 106 23.86 8.78 17.48
N ALA A 107 24.59 7.77 17.00
CA ALA A 107 26.03 7.63 17.14
C ALA A 107 26.65 7.08 15.85
N PRO A 108 26.69 7.87 14.76
CA PRO A 108 27.20 7.43 13.46
C PRO A 108 28.68 7.04 13.50
N HIS A 109 29.45 7.58 14.46
CA HIS A 109 30.88 7.30 14.63
C HIS A 109 31.19 5.86 15.07
N LEU A 110 30.21 5.12 15.62
CA LEU A 110 30.38 3.73 16.04
C LEU A 110 30.28 2.74 14.86
N PHE A 111 29.80 3.18 13.70
CA PHE A 111 29.54 2.30 12.56
C PHE A 111 30.71 2.27 11.57
N THR A 112 31.53 1.24 11.70
CA THR A 112 32.55 0.89 10.71
C THR A 112 31.90 0.34 9.42
N LYS A 113 32.62 0.43 8.29
CA LYS A 113 32.21 -0.19 7.01
C LYS A 113 31.74 -1.65 7.14
N LEU A 114 32.36 -2.42 8.04
CA LEU A 114 31.99 -3.81 8.32
C LEU A 114 30.57 -3.94 8.88
N ILE A 115 30.16 -3.03 9.79
CA ILE A 115 28.84 -3.05 10.41
C ILE A 115 27.77 -2.65 9.39
N LEU A 116 28.03 -1.63 8.57
CA LEU A 116 27.15 -1.26 7.47
C LEU A 116 26.96 -2.40 6.46
N SER A 117 28.04 -3.13 6.13
CA SER A 117 27.95 -4.32 5.27
C SER A 117 27.11 -5.43 5.91
N SER A 118 27.26 -5.67 7.22
CA SER A 118 26.44 -6.66 7.94
C SER A 118 24.94 -6.32 7.95
N LEU A 119 24.60 -5.03 7.98
CA LEU A 119 23.22 -4.55 7.92
C LEU A 119 22.59 -4.80 6.55
N VAL A 120 23.35 -4.57 5.48
CA VAL A 120 22.91 -4.88 4.12
C VAL A 120 22.74 -6.39 3.94
N LEU A 121 23.61 -7.21 4.53
CA LEU A 121 23.47 -8.67 4.48
C LEU A 121 22.20 -9.13 5.22
N LEU A 122 21.92 -8.56 6.40
CA LEU A 122 20.71 -8.83 7.17
C LEU A 122 19.45 -8.46 6.38
N SER A 123 19.42 -7.30 5.74
CA SER A 123 18.29 -6.86 4.92
C SER A 123 18.12 -7.71 3.65
N THR A 124 19.23 -8.15 3.05
CA THR A 124 19.23 -9.09 1.90
C THR A 124 18.56 -10.40 2.27
N PHE A 125 18.90 -10.97 3.43
CA PHE A 125 18.26 -12.20 3.91
C PHE A 125 16.75 -12.01 4.12
N GLY A 126 16.35 -10.90 4.76
CA GLY A 126 14.94 -10.55 4.95
C GLY A 126 14.17 -10.40 3.63
N PHE A 127 14.80 -9.81 2.61
CA PHE A 127 14.26 -9.65 1.26
C PHE A 127 13.99 -11.01 0.59
N PHE A 128 14.99 -11.88 0.50
CA PHE A 128 14.82 -13.20 -0.15
C PHE A 128 13.84 -14.08 0.60
N PHE A 129 13.85 -14.04 1.93
CA PHE A 129 12.88 -14.77 2.74
C PHE A 129 11.46 -14.26 2.53
N SER A 130 11.28 -12.94 2.40
CA SER A 130 9.97 -12.35 2.12
C SER A 130 9.47 -12.70 0.72
N LEU A 131 10.34 -12.69 -0.29
CA LEU A 131 10.01 -13.17 -1.64
C LEU A 131 9.59 -14.64 -1.65
N TYR A 132 10.30 -15.49 -0.90
CA TYR A 132 9.92 -16.88 -0.72
C TYR A 132 8.50 -17.01 -0.16
N LEU A 133 8.16 -16.27 0.91
CA LEU A 133 6.81 -16.32 1.49
C LEU A 133 5.72 -15.75 0.56
N LEU A 134 6.04 -14.74 -0.24
CA LEU A 134 5.14 -14.24 -1.27
C LEU A 134 4.89 -15.29 -2.36
N PHE A 135 5.92 -15.99 -2.79
CA PHE A 135 5.80 -17.10 -3.75
C PHE A 135 4.90 -18.22 -3.21
N ILE A 136 5.06 -18.61 -1.94
CA ILE A 136 4.20 -19.61 -1.29
C ILE A 136 2.73 -19.15 -1.27
N GLN A 137 2.46 -17.89 -0.91
CA GLN A 137 1.09 -17.34 -0.89
C GLN A 137 0.44 -17.36 -2.28
N ALA A 138 1.16 -16.89 -3.30
CA ALA A 138 0.65 -16.77 -4.66
C ALA A 138 0.40 -18.13 -5.32
N PHE A 139 1.38 -19.05 -5.28
CA PHE A 139 1.34 -20.26 -6.10
C PHE A 139 0.88 -21.51 -5.35
N ILE A 140 1.24 -21.63 -4.07
CA ILE A 140 0.99 -22.84 -3.28
C ILE A 140 -0.33 -22.72 -2.51
N LEU A 141 -0.47 -21.68 -1.70
CA LEU A 141 -1.65 -21.48 -0.87
C LEU A 141 -2.82 -20.91 -1.68
N ARG A 142 -2.53 -20.12 -2.73
CA ARG A 142 -3.52 -19.39 -3.54
C ARG A 142 -4.43 -18.52 -2.67
N GLN A 143 -3.86 -17.96 -1.61
CA GLN A 143 -4.54 -17.14 -0.61
C GLN A 143 -3.61 -15.99 -0.23
N TRP A 144 -4.14 -14.78 -0.23
CA TRP A 144 -3.40 -13.56 0.09
C TRP A 144 -3.69 -13.13 1.51
N CYS A 145 -2.63 -12.93 2.29
CA CYS A 145 -2.74 -12.34 3.62
C CYS A 145 -2.20 -10.92 3.59
N ILE A 146 -3.08 -9.92 3.77
CA ILE A 146 -2.69 -8.51 3.69
C ILE A 146 -1.61 -8.13 4.71
N TRP A 147 -1.64 -8.75 5.89
CA TRP A 147 -0.65 -8.50 6.95
C TRP A 147 0.72 -9.02 6.55
N CYS A 148 0.78 -10.20 5.93
CA CYS A 148 2.02 -10.76 5.40
C CYS A 148 2.52 -9.95 4.20
N LEU A 149 1.63 -9.47 3.33
CA LEU A 149 1.98 -8.61 2.20
C LEU A 149 2.57 -7.30 2.69
N LEU A 150 1.93 -6.64 3.66
CA LEU A 150 2.44 -5.41 4.25
C LEU A 150 3.83 -5.61 4.85
N SER A 151 4.04 -6.70 5.62
CA SER A 151 5.36 -7.04 6.15
C SER A 151 6.38 -7.29 5.03
N ALA A 152 6.02 -8.02 3.97
CA ALA A 152 6.92 -8.28 2.85
C ALA A 152 7.27 -7.00 2.09
N THR A 153 6.32 -6.08 1.89
CA THR A 153 6.60 -4.77 1.28
C THR A 153 7.54 -3.93 2.14
N LEU A 154 7.35 -3.93 3.46
CA LEU A 154 8.23 -3.21 4.38
C LEU A 154 9.66 -3.77 4.38
N SER A 155 9.83 -5.10 4.42
CA SER A 155 11.17 -5.72 4.36
C SER A 155 11.87 -5.47 3.02
N ILE A 156 11.14 -5.53 1.90
CA ILE A 156 11.66 -5.18 0.57
C ILE A 156 12.09 -3.71 0.54
N ALA A 157 11.28 -2.79 1.06
CA ALA A 157 11.60 -1.37 1.10
C ALA A 157 12.82 -1.07 1.97
N ILE A 158 12.95 -1.75 3.13
CA ILE A 158 14.13 -1.68 4.00
C ILE A 158 15.37 -2.16 3.25
N PHE A 159 15.29 -3.30 2.56
CA PHE A 159 16.40 -3.81 1.76
C PHE A 159 16.84 -2.81 0.70
N ILE A 160 15.94 -2.37 -0.18
CA ILE A 160 16.27 -1.43 -1.25
C ILE A 160 16.90 -0.16 -0.68
N THR A 161 16.33 0.38 0.39
CA THR A 161 16.85 1.61 1.01
C THR A 161 18.20 1.40 1.68
N SER A 162 18.44 0.23 2.28
CA SER A 162 19.72 -0.08 2.92
C SER A 162 20.90 -0.08 1.94
N LEU A 163 20.65 -0.31 0.64
CA LEU A 163 21.66 -0.32 -0.41
C LEU A 163 22.35 1.04 -0.60
N VAL A 164 21.75 2.14 -0.15
CA VAL A 164 22.41 3.47 -0.12
C VAL A 164 23.72 3.46 0.69
N SER A 165 23.84 2.52 1.65
CA SER A 165 25.04 2.39 2.49
C SER A 165 26.15 1.56 1.82
N ALA A 166 25.89 0.97 0.65
CA ALA A 166 26.82 0.12 -0.09
C ALA A 166 27.06 0.70 -1.50
N PRO A 167 28.20 1.37 -1.76
CA PRO A 167 28.46 2.02 -3.05
C PRO A 167 28.49 1.05 -4.23
N GLU A 168 28.95 -0.19 -4.03
CA GLU A 168 28.93 -1.24 -5.05
C GLU A 168 27.49 -1.67 -5.41
N ALA A 169 26.55 -1.60 -4.47
CA ALA A 169 25.15 -1.92 -4.74
C ALA A 169 24.46 -0.79 -5.52
N MET A 170 24.83 0.46 -5.30
CA MET A 170 24.28 1.60 -6.05
C MET A 170 24.62 1.51 -7.55
N THR A 171 25.84 1.10 -7.91
CA THR A 171 26.23 0.91 -9.31
C THR A 171 25.47 -0.26 -9.96
N LEU A 172 25.23 -1.34 -9.21
CA LEU A 172 24.39 -2.45 -9.64
C LEU A 172 22.95 -1.99 -9.93
N LEU A 173 22.34 -1.22 -9.01
CA LEU A 173 20.99 -0.67 -9.19
C LEU A 173 20.91 0.23 -10.43
N ALA A 174 21.92 1.06 -10.66
CA ALA A 174 22.02 1.89 -11.86
C ALA A 174 22.09 1.04 -13.15
N GLY A 175 22.81 -0.09 -13.12
CA GLY A 175 22.91 -1.04 -14.23
C GLY A 175 21.61 -1.80 -14.54
N ILE A 176 20.74 -2.00 -13.55
CA ILE A 176 19.44 -2.69 -13.69
C ILE A 176 18.28 -1.70 -13.87
N SER A 177 18.57 -0.41 -14.12
CA SER A 177 17.57 0.66 -14.24
C SER A 177 16.44 0.35 -15.25
N THR A 178 16.75 -0.31 -16.37
CA THR A 178 15.75 -0.77 -17.35
C THR A 178 14.74 -1.74 -16.74
N THR A 179 15.19 -2.73 -15.95
CA THR A 179 14.30 -3.69 -15.30
C THR A 179 13.45 -3.02 -14.23
N ILE A 180 14.01 -2.06 -13.49
CA ILE A 180 13.26 -1.27 -12.52
C ILE A 180 12.13 -0.50 -13.22
N GLY A 181 12.40 0.09 -14.39
CA GLY A 181 11.40 0.77 -15.22
C GLY A 181 10.28 -0.16 -15.73
N ILE A 182 10.60 -1.42 -16.06
CA ILE A 182 9.60 -2.43 -16.44
C ILE A 182 8.70 -2.75 -15.25
N VAL A 183 9.29 -3.03 -14.07
CA VAL A 183 8.53 -3.31 -12.84
C VAL A 183 7.64 -2.12 -12.47
N HIS A 184 8.15 -0.90 -12.64
CA HIS A 184 7.41 0.33 -12.40
C HIS A 184 6.18 0.46 -13.30
N SER A 185 6.35 0.16 -14.59
CA SER A 185 5.28 0.17 -15.58
C SER A 185 4.22 -0.90 -15.29
N LEU A 186 4.63 -2.11 -14.91
CA LEU A 186 3.72 -3.17 -14.48
C LEU A 186 2.91 -2.77 -13.25
N GLY A 187 3.55 -2.11 -12.28
CA GLY A 187 2.85 -1.56 -11.11
C GLY A 187 1.73 -0.59 -11.50
N PHE A 188 2.00 0.31 -12.45
CA PHE A 188 0.97 1.20 -13.00
C PHE A 188 -0.14 0.47 -13.73
N ILE A 189 0.19 -0.54 -14.56
CA ILE A 189 -0.80 -1.31 -15.30
C ILE A 189 -1.77 -2.01 -14.34
N PHE A 190 -1.25 -2.73 -13.34
CA PHE A 190 -2.09 -3.41 -12.36
C PHE A 190 -2.84 -2.46 -11.44
N GLY A 191 -2.18 -1.40 -10.97
CA GLY A 191 -2.77 -0.41 -10.10
C GLY A 191 -3.90 0.39 -10.74
N MET A 192 -3.61 1.03 -11.87
CA MET A 192 -4.56 1.83 -12.64
C MET A 192 -5.65 0.98 -13.29
N GLY A 193 -5.29 -0.19 -13.84
CA GLY A 193 -6.25 -1.15 -14.39
C GLY A 193 -7.20 -1.68 -13.32
N GLY A 194 -6.69 -2.01 -12.13
CA GLY A 194 -7.51 -2.38 -10.98
C GLY A 194 -8.44 -1.25 -10.55
N ALA A 195 -7.92 -0.03 -10.41
CA ALA A 195 -8.69 1.13 -9.97
C ALA A 195 -9.81 1.52 -10.94
N THR A 196 -9.56 1.45 -12.25
CA THR A 196 -10.55 1.73 -13.30
C THR A 196 -11.66 0.67 -13.32
N ALA A 197 -11.29 -0.61 -13.29
CA ALA A 197 -12.26 -1.70 -13.24
C ALA A 197 -13.10 -1.65 -11.95
N LEU A 198 -12.48 -1.31 -10.82
CA LEU A 198 -13.16 -1.10 -9.55
C LEU A 198 -14.22 0.02 -9.66
N LEU A 199 -13.86 1.17 -10.25
CA LEU A 199 -14.80 2.26 -10.51
C LEU A 199 -15.98 1.82 -11.41
N PHE A 200 -15.71 1.04 -12.45
CA PHE A 200 -16.76 0.56 -13.36
C PHE A 200 -17.76 -0.35 -12.65
N LEU A 201 -17.28 -1.34 -11.87
CA LEU A 201 -18.14 -2.23 -11.10
C LEU A 201 -18.93 -1.47 -10.02
N PHE A 202 -18.29 -0.52 -9.33
CA PHE A 202 -19.00 0.34 -8.38
C PHE A 202 -20.09 1.19 -9.05
N GLY A 203 -19.80 1.76 -10.22
CA GLY A 203 -20.77 2.52 -10.99
C GLY A 203 -21.96 1.68 -11.41
N LYS A 204 -21.71 0.43 -11.84
CA LYS A 204 -22.74 -0.56 -12.17
C LYS A 204 -23.60 -0.90 -10.95
N CYS A 205 -22.98 -1.25 -9.82
CA CYS A 205 -23.67 -1.51 -8.55
C CYS A 205 -24.57 -0.34 -8.12
N LEU A 206 -24.06 0.90 -8.23
CA LEU A 206 -24.83 2.09 -7.90
C LEU A 206 -26.01 2.34 -8.84
N ARG A 207 -25.94 1.87 -10.09
CA ARG A 207 -27.05 1.96 -11.05
C ARG A 207 -28.10 0.89 -10.77
N ASP A 208 -27.67 -0.35 -10.58
CA ASP A 208 -28.54 -1.53 -10.54
C ASP A 208 -29.08 -1.80 -9.13
N GLY A 209 -28.41 -1.26 -8.10
CA GLY A 209 -28.83 -1.36 -6.69
C GLY A 209 -28.67 -2.75 -6.07
N LYS A 210 -28.05 -3.68 -6.80
CA LYS A 210 -27.77 -5.07 -6.39
C LYS A 210 -26.32 -5.40 -6.72
N ILE A 211 -25.74 -6.38 -6.02
CA ILE A 211 -24.42 -6.97 -6.29
C ILE A 211 -24.61 -8.47 -6.33
N ASP A 212 -24.02 -9.14 -7.32
CA ASP A 212 -23.93 -10.60 -7.39
C ASP A 212 -22.67 -11.14 -6.66
N GLU A 213 -22.66 -12.42 -6.25
CA GLU A 213 -21.49 -13.03 -5.61
C GLU A 213 -20.24 -13.00 -6.49
N GLY A 214 -20.40 -13.16 -7.81
CA GLY A 214 -19.32 -13.04 -8.77
C GLY A 214 -18.73 -11.62 -8.81
N GLU A 215 -19.59 -10.60 -8.71
CA GLU A 215 -19.16 -9.19 -8.68
C GLU A 215 -18.44 -8.87 -7.37
N LEU A 216 -18.92 -9.37 -6.23
CA LEU A 216 -18.23 -9.21 -4.95
C LEU A 216 -16.83 -9.85 -4.97
N THR A 217 -16.72 -11.04 -5.55
CA THR A 217 -15.44 -11.74 -5.68
C THR A 217 -14.49 -10.98 -6.61
N ALA A 218 -15.01 -10.42 -7.71
CA ALA A 218 -14.23 -9.56 -8.60
C ALA A 218 -13.76 -8.27 -7.91
N LEU A 219 -14.62 -7.62 -7.10
CA LEU A 219 -14.26 -6.42 -6.33
C LEU A 219 -13.08 -6.70 -5.37
N LYS A 220 -13.10 -7.84 -4.68
CA LYS A 220 -12.01 -8.28 -3.80
C LYS A 220 -10.71 -8.48 -4.58
N GLY A 221 -10.75 -9.25 -5.66
CA GLY A 221 -9.57 -9.51 -6.50
C GLY A 221 -8.98 -8.23 -7.12
N LEU A 222 -9.84 -7.26 -7.50
CA LEU A 222 -9.39 -5.95 -7.98
C LEU A 222 -8.70 -5.13 -6.88
N SER A 223 -9.21 -5.17 -5.65
CA SER A 223 -8.56 -4.52 -4.49
C SER A 223 -7.16 -5.08 -4.26
N GLU A 224 -7.00 -6.40 -4.30
CA GLU A 224 -5.68 -7.07 -4.20
C GLU A 224 -4.74 -6.64 -5.33
N LEU A 225 -5.26 -6.58 -6.56
CA LEU A 225 -4.50 -6.16 -7.74
C LEU A 225 -4.03 -4.70 -7.62
N ILE A 226 -4.87 -3.81 -7.09
CA ILE A 226 -4.49 -2.41 -6.84
C ILE A 226 -3.34 -2.35 -5.83
N TRP A 227 -3.44 -3.08 -4.72
CA TRP A 227 -2.38 -3.14 -3.70
C TRP A 227 -1.06 -3.67 -4.24
N LEU A 228 -1.11 -4.72 -5.06
CA LEU A 228 0.06 -5.23 -5.76
C LEU A 228 0.67 -4.16 -6.66
N GLY A 229 -0.17 -3.42 -7.41
CA GLY A 229 0.25 -2.31 -8.25
C GLY A 229 0.98 -1.22 -7.45
N ILE A 230 0.40 -0.79 -6.32
CA ILE A 230 1.01 0.20 -5.41
C ILE A 230 2.37 -0.30 -4.91
N ALA A 231 2.45 -1.55 -4.45
CA ALA A 231 3.68 -2.13 -3.92
C ALA A 231 4.79 -2.16 -4.99
N LEU A 232 4.48 -2.59 -6.21
CA LEU A 232 5.43 -2.62 -7.32
C LEU A 232 5.88 -1.21 -7.74
N SER A 233 4.95 -0.26 -7.87
CA SER A 233 5.24 1.12 -8.22
C SER A 233 6.10 1.83 -7.17
N LEU A 234 5.80 1.66 -5.88
CA LEU A 234 6.59 2.25 -4.80
C LEU A 234 7.97 1.60 -4.67
N ALA A 235 8.06 0.26 -4.70
CA ALA A 235 9.34 -0.43 -4.58
C ALA A 235 10.31 -0.04 -5.72
N SER A 236 9.81 0.02 -6.96
CA SER A 236 10.59 0.49 -8.11
C SER A 236 10.96 1.98 -7.99
N GLN A 237 10.06 2.82 -7.47
CA GLN A 237 10.35 4.25 -7.24
C GLN A 237 11.43 4.45 -6.16
N ILE A 238 11.39 3.69 -5.07
CA ILE A 238 12.45 3.67 -4.04
C ILE A 238 13.77 3.24 -4.68
N ALA A 239 13.78 2.19 -5.50
CA ALA A 239 15.00 1.70 -6.14
C ALA A 239 15.62 2.75 -7.08
N HIS A 240 14.79 3.43 -7.89
CA HIS A 240 15.26 4.55 -8.71
C HIS A 240 15.80 5.71 -7.87
N TYR A 241 15.13 6.04 -6.77
CA TYR A 241 15.53 7.11 -5.87
C TYR A 241 16.86 6.82 -5.18
N VAL A 242 17.06 5.60 -4.68
CA VAL A 242 18.32 5.16 -4.07
C VAL A 242 19.47 5.26 -5.08
N ALA A 243 19.22 4.94 -6.36
CA ALA A 243 20.24 5.04 -7.40
C ALA A 243 20.59 6.50 -7.78
N ASN A 244 19.65 7.45 -7.68
CA ASN A 244 19.78 8.82 -8.20
C ASN A 244 19.18 9.89 -7.27
N ALA A 245 19.45 9.80 -5.97
CA ALA A 245 18.75 10.60 -4.96
C ALA A 245 18.89 12.11 -5.17
N THR A 246 20.09 12.59 -5.54
CA THR A 246 20.40 14.01 -5.68
C THR A 246 19.63 14.69 -6.82
N THR A 247 19.40 13.98 -7.94
CA THR A 247 18.68 14.52 -9.09
C THR A 247 17.16 14.39 -8.92
N LEU A 248 16.70 13.28 -8.36
CA LEU A 248 15.26 13.02 -8.18
C LEU A 248 14.66 13.83 -7.02
N ALA A 249 15.44 14.16 -5.99
CA ALA A 249 14.96 14.96 -4.86
C ALA A 249 14.58 16.41 -5.25
N THR A 250 15.08 16.91 -6.38
CA THR A 250 14.70 18.23 -6.92
C THR A 250 13.74 18.13 -8.10
N SER A 251 13.37 16.92 -8.52
CA SER A 251 12.53 16.68 -9.69
C SER A 251 11.05 16.86 -9.34
N GLY A 252 10.42 17.90 -9.91
CA GLY A 252 9.00 18.20 -9.76
C GLY A 252 8.06 17.02 -10.10
N PRO A 253 8.26 16.32 -11.23
CA PRO A 253 7.43 15.19 -11.61
C PRO A 253 7.61 14.01 -10.66
N PHE A 254 8.84 13.72 -10.24
CA PHE A 254 9.12 12.63 -9.31
C PHE A 254 8.42 12.84 -7.96
N ILE A 255 8.57 14.02 -7.35
CA ILE A 255 7.92 14.35 -6.08
C ILE A 255 6.40 14.28 -6.21
N THR A 256 5.84 14.85 -7.28
CA THR A 256 4.38 14.86 -7.48
C THR A 256 3.84 13.46 -7.70
N GLN A 257 4.57 12.62 -8.43
CA GLN A 257 4.24 11.21 -8.60
C GLN A 257 4.26 10.46 -7.27
N THR A 258 5.25 10.70 -6.41
CA THR A 258 5.29 10.11 -5.05
C THR A 258 4.11 10.57 -4.20
N VAL A 259 3.76 11.86 -4.22
CA VAL A 259 2.58 12.40 -3.52
C VAL A 259 1.30 11.74 -4.03
N ALA A 260 1.15 11.62 -5.34
CA ALA A 260 -0.01 11.00 -5.95
C ALA A 260 -0.11 9.51 -5.59
N LEU A 261 1.00 8.75 -5.61
CA LEU A 261 1.01 7.35 -5.15
C LEU A 261 0.75 7.20 -3.64
N PHE A 262 1.14 8.17 -2.82
CA PHE A 262 0.74 8.20 -1.41
C PHE A 262 -0.78 8.41 -1.28
N ALA A 263 -1.34 9.35 -2.04
CA ALA A 263 -2.79 9.58 -2.07
C ALA A 263 -3.56 8.35 -2.56
N THR A 264 -3.07 7.61 -3.56
CA THR A 264 -3.68 6.34 -3.99
C THR A 264 -3.64 5.32 -2.86
N ALA A 265 -2.50 5.11 -2.20
CA ALA A 265 -2.39 4.17 -1.07
C ALA A 265 -3.37 4.48 0.06
N VAL A 266 -3.47 5.76 0.45
CA VAL A 266 -4.41 6.21 1.49
C VAL A 266 -5.86 5.97 1.07
N THR A 267 -6.22 6.36 -0.15
CA THR A 267 -7.62 6.25 -0.62
C THR A 267 -8.03 4.82 -0.93
N THR A 268 -7.13 3.97 -1.43
CA THR A 268 -7.37 2.52 -1.56
C THR A 268 -7.55 1.87 -0.19
N ALA A 269 -6.71 2.22 0.80
CA ALA A 269 -6.89 1.74 2.17
C ALA A 269 -8.25 2.18 2.75
N ILE A 270 -8.63 3.45 2.60
CA ILE A 270 -9.96 3.95 3.01
C ILE A 270 -11.08 3.18 2.29
N THR A 271 -10.93 2.92 0.99
CA THR A 271 -11.94 2.22 0.18
C THR A 271 -12.22 0.83 0.74
N MET A 272 -11.15 0.08 0.99
CA MET A 272 -11.16 -1.28 1.53
C MET A 272 -11.68 -1.34 2.98
N ILE A 273 -11.25 -0.41 3.84
CA ILE A 273 -11.61 -0.36 5.25
C ILE A 273 -13.08 0.02 5.47
N ILE A 274 -13.57 1.00 4.72
CA ILE A 274 -14.89 1.59 4.98
C ILE A 274 -15.97 0.97 4.11
N PHE A 275 -15.71 0.75 2.82
CA PHE A 275 -16.78 0.44 1.86
C PHE A 275 -16.93 -1.05 1.60
N GLU A 276 -15.85 -1.82 1.61
CA GLU A 276 -15.89 -3.28 1.46
C GLU A 276 -16.80 -3.99 2.48
N PRO A 277 -16.68 -3.76 3.81
CA PRO A 277 -17.59 -4.37 4.77
C PRO A 277 -19.04 -3.92 4.56
N VAL A 278 -19.27 -2.67 4.14
CA VAL A 278 -20.61 -2.13 3.90
C VAL A 278 -21.28 -2.78 2.68
N LEU A 279 -20.50 -3.15 1.66
CA LEU A 279 -21.02 -3.85 0.48
C LEU A 279 -21.48 -5.27 0.80
N SER A 280 -20.79 -5.96 1.72
CA SER A 280 -21.19 -7.29 2.18
C SER A 280 -22.50 -7.33 2.98
N LEU A 281 -22.94 -6.17 3.48
CA LEU A 281 -24.18 -6.01 4.26
C LEU A 281 -25.41 -5.68 3.41
N ILE A 282 -25.25 -5.44 2.10
CA ILE A 282 -26.38 -5.20 1.20
C ILE A 282 -27.00 -6.57 0.89
N PRO A 283 -28.30 -6.79 1.15
CA PRO A 283 -28.92 -8.09 0.92
C PRO A 283 -28.81 -8.46 -0.56
N PHE A 284 -28.30 -9.67 -0.80
CA PHE A 284 -28.13 -10.29 -2.12
C PHE A 284 -29.45 -10.77 -2.75
N SER A 285 -30.60 -10.49 -2.13
CA SER A 285 -31.91 -10.96 -2.60
C SER A 285 -33.07 -10.03 -2.20
N ASP A 286 -34.10 -10.02 -3.06
CA ASP A 286 -35.37 -9.31 -2.90
C ASP A 286 -36.14 -9.86 -1.69
N VAL A 287 -35.88 -9.35 -0.49
CA VAL A 287 -36.80 -9.58 0.63
C VAL A 287 -37.85 -8.48 0.62
N GLY A 288 -39.03 -8.83 0.12
CA GLY A 288 -40.25 -8.04 0.24
C GLY A 288 -40.59 -7.85 1.72
N GLY A 289 -40.29 -6.67 2.26
CA GLY A 289 -40.63 -6.29 3.63
C GLY A 289 -39.85 -5.05 4.06
N GLU A 290 -40.58 -4.00 4.43
CA GLU A 290 -40.16 -2.71 5.00
C GLU A 290 -38.70 -2.28 4.77
N VAL A 291 -38.52 -1.33 3.85
CA VAL A 291 -37.22 -0.73 3.49
C VAL A 291 -36.61 0.00 4.68
N ALA A 292 -35.79 -0.71 5.46
CA ALA A 292 -34.83 -0.07 6.35
C ALA A 292 -33.97 0.91 5.51
N PRO A 293 -33.69 2.14 6.01
CA PRO A 293 -32.88 3.09 5.26
C PRO A 293 -31.53 2.47 4.94
N SER A 294 -31.21 2.32 3.65
CA SER A 294 -29.96 1.67 3.25
C SER A 294 -28.77 2.38 3.92
N PRO A 295 -27.86 1.63 4.57
CA PRO A 295 -26.68 2.20 5.24
C PRO A 295 -25.76 2.96 4.26
N PHE A 296 -26.00 2.81 2.96
CA PHE A 296 -25.33 3.47 1.86
C PHE A 296 -25.66 4.96 1.70
N LYS A 297 -26.81 5.46 2.18
CA LYS A 297 -27.19 6.88 2.01
C LYS A 297 -26.15 7.87 2.58
N PRO A 298 -25.66 7.74 3.82
CA PRO A 298 -24.64 8.63 4.34
C PRO A 298 -23.25 8.40 3.70
N LEU A 299 -22.95 7.18 3.27
CA LEU A 299 -21.64 6.82 2.71
C LEU A 299 -21.48 7.11 1.21
N ARG A 300 -22.56 7.45 0.49
CA ARG A 300 -22.48 7.65 -0.96
C ARG A 300 -21.51 8.78 -1.35
N LYS A 301 -21.64 9.97 -0.75
CA LYS A 301 -20.74 11.10 -1.05
C LYS A 301 -19.26 10.78 -0.76
N PRO A 302 -18.87 10.28 0.43
CA PRO A 302 -17.48 9.96 0.68
C PRO A 302 -16.95 8.85 -0.23
N LEU A 303 -17.79 7.91 -0.68
CA LEU A 303 -17.40 6.91 -1.69
C LEU A 303 -16.96 7.58 -2.99
N PHE A 304 -17.79 8.45 -3.57
CA PHE A 304 -17.48 9.15 -4.82
C PHE A 304 -16.22 10.02 -4.71
N ILE A 305 -16.01 10.68 -3.58
CA ILE A 305 -14.80 11.48 -3.35
C ILE A 305 -13.57 10.57 -3.29
N THR A 306 -13.62 9.49 -2.49
CA THR A 306 -12.49 8.57 -2.31
C THR A 306 -12.09 7.93 -3.63
N LEU A 307 -13.08 7.48 -4.42
CA LEU A 307 -12.87 6.83 -5.70
C LEU A 307 -12.34 7.81 -6.77
N ALA A 308 -12.79 9.07 -6.73
CA ALA A 308 -12.26 10.13 -7.60
C ALA A 308 -10.81 10.46 -7.26
N VAL A 309 -10.46 10.64 -5.99
CA VAL A 309 -9.07 10.89 -5.57
C VAL A 309 -8.16 9.71 -5.92
N MET A 310 -8.60 8.47 -5.65
CA MET A 310 -7.85 7.27 -6.00
C MET A 310 -7.55 7.19 -7.50
N LEU A 311 -8.57 7.34 -8.34
CA LEU A 311 -8.39 7.22 -9.79
C LEU A 311 -7.53 8.36 -10.34
N THR A 312 -7.83 9.60 -9.97
CA THR A 312 -7.10 10.77 -10.47
C THR A 312 -5.64 10.74 -10.09
N SER A 313 -5.33 10.29 -8.87
CA SER A 313 -3.96 10.18 -8.39
C SER A 313 -3.18 9.10 -9.17
N TRP A 314 -3.81 7.98 -9.54
CA TRP A 314 -3.19 6.99 -10.44
C TRP A 314 -2.84 7.58 -11.82
N TYR A 315 -3.79 8.27 -12.45
CA TYR A 315 -3.58 8.85 -13.78
C TYR A 315 -2.58 10.00 -13.78
N VAL A 316 -2.62 10.88 -12.77
CA VAL A 316 -1.65 11.97 -12.65
C VAL A 316 -0.26 11.40 -12.34
N ALA A 317 -0.15 10.40 -11.46
CA ALA A 317 1.13 9.74 -11.20
C ALA A 317 1.74 9.15 -12.48
N LEU A 318 0.94 8.52 -13.34
CA LEU A 318 1.40 8.02 -14.64
C LEU A 318 1.79 9.17 -15.59
N ALA A 319 0.98 10.23 -15.65
CA ALA A 319 1.25 11.38 -16.51
C ALA A 319 2.58 12.09 -16.16
N MET A 320 2.95 12.12 -14.87
CA MET A 320 4.22 12.69 -14.42
C MET A 320 5.44 11.95 -15.00
N SER A 321 5.30 10.70 -15.42
CA SER A 321 6.36 9.96 -16.15
C SER A 321 6.66 10.53 -17.54
N TYR A 322 5.76 11.34 -18.11
CA TYR A 322 5.87 11.89 -19.47
C TYR A 322 5.92 13.43 -19.50
N LEU A 323 5.53 14.09 -18.40
CA LEU A 323 5.53 15.55 -18.28
C LEU A 323 6.92 16.09 -17.95
N HIS A 324 7.40 17.05 -18.75
CA HIS A 324 8.71 17.70 -18.59
C HIS A 324 8.58 19.03 -17.84
N LEU A 325 7.86 19.02 -16.71
CA LEU A 325 7.68 20.21 -15.88
C LEU A 325 8.76 20.24 -14.80
N ASP A 326 9.74 21.14 -14.92
CA ASP A 326 10.90 21.14 -14.01
C ASP A 326 10.57 21.66 -12.60
N ASN A 327 9.55 22.52 -12.47
CA ASN A 327 9.24 23.20 -11.22
C ASN A 327 8.26 22.41 -10.35
N ILE A 328 8.70 22.04 -9.13
CA ILE A 328 7.93 21.32 -8.10
C ILE A 328 6.59 22.01 -7.79
N ALA A 329 6.58 23.35 -7.71
CA ALA A 329 5.36 24.09 -7.39
C ALA A 329 4.32 23.99 -8.52
N GLN A 330 4.77 23.96 -9.77
CA GLN A 330 3.89 23.85 -10.94
C GLN A 330 3.30 22.45 -11.05
N THR A 331 4.11 21.40 -10.87
CA THR A 331 3.62 20.01 -10.94
C THR A 331 2.61 19.71 -9.83
N LEU A 332 2.87 20.16 -8.59
CA LEU A 332 1.92 20.04 -7.49
C LEU A 332 0.65 20.87 -7.70
N ALA A 333 0.76 22.09 -8.25
CA ALA A 333 -0.40 22.91 -8.57
C ALA A 333 -1.29 22.27 -9.64
N VAL A 334 -0.69 21.68 -10.68
CA VAL A 334 -1.42 20.91 -11.71
C VAL A 334 -2.13 19.71 -11.08
N TYR A 335 -1.43 18.93 -10.25
CA TYR A 335 -2.04 17.80 -9.54
C TYR A 335 -3.23 18.24 -8.67
N GLY A 336 -3.05 19.30 -7.87
CA GLY A 336 -4.12 19.85 -7.02
C GLY A 336 -5.31 20.35 -7.83
N ALA A 337 -5.08 21.06 -8.95
CA ALA A 337 -6.15 21.56 -9.81
C ALA A 337 -6.96 20.43 -10.46
N VAL A 338 -6.28 19.40 -11.01
CA VAL A 338 -6.92 18.23 -11.60
C VAL A 338 -7.73 17.46 -10.54
N LEU A 339 -7.18 17.30 -9.34
CA LEU A 339 -7.85 16.61 -8.24
C LEU A 339 -9.13 17.35 -7.80
N VAL A 340 -9.07 18.67 -7.62
CA VAL A 340 -10.25 19.50 -7.28
C VAL A 340 -11.32 19.42 -8.38
N LEU A 341 -10.93 19.56 -9.65
CA LEU A 341 -11.84 19.48 -10.79
C LEU A 341 -12.57 18.13 -10.82
N MET A 342 -11.84 17.04 -10.63
CA MET A 342 -12.39 15.69 -10.72
C MET A 342 -13.24 15.30 -9.52
N ILE A 343 -12.93 15.81 -8.31
CA ILE A 343 -13.83 15.72 -7.15
C ILE A 343 -15.14 16.49 -7.43
N ALA A 344 -15.05 17.72 -7.98
CA ALA A 344 -16.24 18.50 -8.31
C ALA A 344 -17.12 17.76 -9.33
N LEU A 345 -16.51 17.20 -10.38
CA LEU A 345 -17.21 16.38 -11.38
C LEU A 345 -17.85 15.14 -10.76
N SER A 346 -17.16 14.42 -9.86
CA SER A 346 -17.72 13.21 -9.22
C SER A 346 -18.92 13.54 -8.33
N LEU A 347 -18.88 14.68 -7.64
CA LEU A 347 -20.01 15.18 -6.84
C LEU A 347 -21.20 15.60 -7.71
N LEU A 348 -20.97 16.19 -8.89
CA LEU A 348 -22.05 16.49 -9.84
C LEU A 348 -22.71 15.21 -10.37
N VAL A 349 -21.94 14.16 -10.65
CA VAL A 349 -22.46 12.85 -11.04
C VAL A 349 -23.29 12.23 -9.92
N GLU A 350 -22.81 12.28 -8.68
CA GLU A 350 -23.55 11.83 -7.49
C GLU A 350 -24.91 12.52 -7.34
N GLN A 351 -24.95 13.85 -7.53
CA GLN A 351 -26.19 14.63 -7.48
C GLN A 351 -27.17 14.25 -8.60
N ARG A 352 -26.68 14.00 -9.82
CA ARG A 352 -27.52 13.56 -10.95
C ARG A 352 -28.13 12.19 -10.69
N LEU A 353 -27.32 11.23 -10.22
CA LEU A 353 -27.80 9.89 -9.87
C LEU A 353 -28.83 9.93 -8.74
N ARG A 354 -28.63 10.80 -7.74
CA ARG A 354 -29.60 11.02 -6.66
C ARG A 354 -30.94 11.50 -7.19
N LYS A 355 -30.95 12.49 -8.10
CA LYS A 355 -32.18 13.06 -8.67
C LYS A 355 -32.92 12.03 -9.54
N ALA A 356 -32.20 11.22 -10.31
CA ALA A 356 -32.79 10.17 -11.15
C ALA A 356 -33.54 9.12 -10.31
N ARG A 357 -32.97 8.69 -9.18
CA ARG A 357 -33.59 7.69 -8.30
C ARG A 357 -34.76 8.21 -7.46
N HIS A 358 -34.95 9.53 -7.36
CA HIS A 358 -36.14 10.11 -6.71
C HIS A 358 -37.35 10.24 -7.65
N LYS A 359 -37.15 10.02 -8.97
CA LYS A 359 -38.21 10.08 -9.99
C LYS A 359 -38.79 8.70 -10.35
N LEU A 360 -38.09 7.63 -9.98
CA LEU A 360 -38.55 6.25 -9.97
C LEU A 360 -39.16 5.96 -8.60
#